data_AF-B5A7W9-F1
#
_entry.id   AF-B5A7W9-F1
#
_cell.length_a   1.000
_cell.length_b   1.000
_cell.length_c   1.000
_cell.angle_alpha   90.00
_cell.angle_beta   90.00
_cell.angle_gamma   90.00
#
_symmetry.space_group_name_H-M   'P 1'
#
loop_
_entity.id
_entity.type
_entity.pdbx_description
1 polymer ?
#
loop_
_entity_poly.entity_id
_entity_poly.type
_entity_poly.pdbx_seq_one_letter_code
_entity_poly.pdbx_strand_id
1 'polypeptide(L)' 'DAADDPAVWIHPEHPARSRVLGTNKKQGLLAYDLDGKQFQELAVGRLNNVDLRP' A
#
# COMPACT_ATOMS: atom_id res chain seq x y z
N ASP A 1 -9.94 6.60 12.56
CA ASP A 1 -10.19 5.48 11.64
C ASP A 1 -10.02 6.00 10.22
N ALA A 2 -9.01 5.50 9.51
CA ALA A 2 -8.63 6.00 8.19
C ALA A 2 -7.94 4.94 7.33
N ALA A 3 -7.16 4.05 7.96
CA ALA A 3 -6.57 2.86 7.34
C ALA A 3 -7.51 1.67 7.54
N ASP A 4 -7.88 0.98 6.46
CA ASP A 4 -8.83 -0.15 6.46
C ASP A 4 -8.11 -1.47 6.17
N ASP A 5 -7.67 -1.67 4.92
CA ASP A 5 -7.15 -2.97 4.47
C ASP A 5 -5.73 -2.85 3.92
N PRO A 6 -4.78 -3.67 4.42
CA PRO A 6 -3.48 -3.80 3.80
C PRO A 6 -3.47 -4.90 2.72
N ALA A 7 -2.69 -4.69 1.66
CA ALA A 7 -2.25 -5.74 0.74
C ALA A 7 -0.72 -5.77 0.66
N VAL A 8 -0.12 -6.96 0.50
CA VAL A 8 1.34 -7.10 0.40
C VAL A 8 1.71 -7.51 -1.01
N TRP A 9 2.44 -6.64 -1.71
CA TRP A 9 3.02 -6.97 -3.00
C TRP A 9 4.41 -7.58 -2.80
N ILE A 10 4.59 -8.80 -3.29
CA ILE A 10 5.86 -9.51 -3.26
C ILE A 10 6.65 -9.18 -4.52
N HIS A 11 7.82 -8.57 -4.34
CA HIS A 11 8.72 -8.34 -5.46
C HIS A 11 9.25 -9.69 -5.97
N PRO A 12 9.13 -10.01 -7.28
CA PRO A 12 9.41 -11.35 -7.81
C PRO A 12 10.85 -11.83 -7.62
N GLU A 13 11.83 -10.94 -7.81
CA GLU A 13 13.26 -11.31 -7.75
C GLU A 13 13.96 -10.91 -6.44
N HIS A 14 13.45 -9.90 -5.74
CA HIS A 14 14.11 -9.30 -4.59
C HIS A 14 13.09 -9.09 -3.45
N PRO A 15 12.79 -10.13 -2.65
CA PRO A 15 11.75 -10.06 -1.63
C PRO A 15 11.90 -8.91 -0.63
N ALA A 16 13.13 -8.47 -0.34
CA ALA A 16 13.39 -7.29 0.52
C ALA A 16 12.89 -5.96 -0.08
N ARG A 17 12.61 -5.91 -1.40
CA ARG A 17 12.02 -4.76 -2.10
C ARG A 17 10.50 -4.87 -2.23
N SER A 18 9.85 -5.78 -1.52
CA SER A 18 8.39 -5.88 -1.44
C SER A 18 7.78 -4.62 -0.84
N ARG A 19 6.47 -4.46 -1.01
CA ARG A 19 5.73 -3.27 -0.56
C ARG A 19 4.48 -3.66 0.20
N VAL A 20 4.18 -2.91 1.25
CA VAL A 20 2.87 -2.92 1.89
C VAL A 20 2.05 -1.80 1.29
N LEU A 21 0.89 -2.13 0.76
CA LEU A 21 -0.09 -1.19 0.24
C LEU A 21 -1.19 -1.02 1.28
N GLY A 22 -1.57 0.21 1.55
CA GLY A 22 -2.70 0.53 2.41
C GLY A 22 -3.57 1.61 1.79
N THR A 23 -4.84 1.62 2.11
CA THR A 23 -5.76 2.70 1.76
C THR A 23 -5.84 3.71 2.90
N ASN A 24 -6.01 4.97 2.53
CA ASN A 24 -6.48 6.00 3.42
C ASN A 24 -7.80 6.54 2.87
N LYS A 25 -8.89 6.33 3.60
CA LYS A 25 -10.27 6.67 3.20
C LYS A 25 -10.45 8.11 2.72
N LYS A 26 -9.55 9.03 3.11
CA LYS A 26 -9.59 10.44 2.75
C LYS A 26 -8.52 10.86 1.75
N GLN A 27 -7.39 10.16 1.68
CA GLN A 27 -6.22 10.61 0.93
C GLN A 27 -5.94 9.76 -0.32
N GLY A 28 -6.13 8.43 -0.28
CA GLY A 28 -5.91 7.56 -1.44
C GLY A 28 -5.10 6.32 -1.10
N LEU A 29 -4.15 5.95 -1.96
CA LEU A 29 -3.31 4.76 -1.81
C LEU A 29 -1.94 5.14 -1.26
N LEU A 30 -1.48 4.39 -0.28
CA LEU A 30 -0.17 4.56 0.35
C LEU A 30 0.64 3.29 0.13
N ALA A 31 1.92 3.45 -0.20
CA ALA A 31 2.88 2.36 -0.32
C ALA A 31 4.01 2.55 0.68
N TYR A 32 4.35 1.49 1.40
CA TYR A 32 5.41 1.45 2.40
C TYR A 32 6.44 0.39 2.04
N ASP A 33 7.69 0.62 2.44
CA ASP A 33 8.68 -0.46 2.51
C ASP A 33 8.43 -1.39 3.72
N LEU A 34 9.23 -2.45 3.82
CA LEU A 34 9.08 -3.46 4.87
C LEU A 34 9.47 -2.97 6.27
N ASP A 35 10.19 -1.85 6.37
CA ASP A 35 10.52 -1.18 7.63
C ASP A 35 9.41 -0.18 8.05
N GLY A 36 8.34 -0.06 7.25
CA GLY A 36 7.19 0.80 7.52
C GLY A 36 7.38 2.26 7.10
N LYS A 37 8.46 2.59 6.37
CA LYS A 37 8.66 3.93 5.83
C LYS A 37 7.82 4.12 4.57
N GLN A 38 7.10 5.24 4.51
CA GLN A 38 6.32 5.60 3.33
C GLN A 38 7.25 5.78 2.13
N PHE A 39 6.96 5.01 1.08
CA PHE A 39 7.68 5.04 -0.19
C PHE A 39 6.98 5.95 -1.19
N GLN A 40 5.64 5.88 -1.27
CA GLN A 40 4.85 6.66 -2.21
C GLN A 40 3.44 6.89 -1.69
N GLU A 41 2.84 8.01 -2.10
CA GLU A 41 1.41 8.30 -1.96
C GLU A 41 0.82 8.59 -3.34
N LEU A 42 -0.37 8.03 -3.59
CA LEU A 42 -1.22 8.38 -4.71
C LEU A 42 -2.47 9.06 -4.16
N ALA A 43 -2.51 10.39 -4.27
CA ALA A 43 -3.58 11.24 -3.76
C ALA A 43 -4.85 11.20 -4.65
N VAL A 44 -5.41 10.01 -4.83
CA VAL A 44 -6.55 9.75 -5.72
C VAL A 44 -7.90 9.89 -5.03
N GLY A 45 -7.91 10.39 -3.78
CA GLY A 45 -9.14 10.63 -3.02
C GLY A 45 -9.63 9.39 -2.27
N ARG A 46 -10.93 9.13 -2.29
CA ARG A 46 -11.53 8.12 -1.41
C ARG A 46 -11.35 6.70 -1.95
N LEU A 47 -10.50 5.92 -1.30
CA LEU A 47 -10.37 4.48 -1.49
C LEU A 47 -10.77 3.75 -0.21
N ASN A 48 -11.45 2.61 -0.34
CA ASN A 48 -11.82 1.78 0.81
C ASN A 48 -10.85 0.62 0.96
N ASN A 49 -10.76 -0.26 -0.03
CA ASN A 49 -9.99 -1.51 0.05
C ASN A 49 -8.95 -1.56 -1.07
N VAL A 50 -7.92 -2.38 -0.88
CA VAL A 50 -6.91 -2.68 -1.89
C VAL A 50 -6.71 -4.20 -1.95
N ASP A 51 -6.50 -4.71 -3.16
CA ASP A 51 -6.18 -6.10 -3.43
C ASP A 51 -5.16 -6.18 -4.58
N LEU A 52 -4.44 -7.28 -4.68
CA LEU A 52 -3.42 -7.54 -5.69
C LEU A 52 -3.75 -8.79 -6.49
N ARG A 53 -3.44 -8.76 -7.78
CA ARG A 53 -3.57 -9.92 -8.68
C ARG A 53 -2.21 -10.25 -9.31
N PRO A 54 -1.89 -11.54 -9.48
CA PRO A 54 -0.65 -11.97 -10.14
C PRO A 54 -0.64 -11.65 -11.64
#